data_AF-A0A535VM81-F1
#
_entry.id   AF-A0A535VM81-F1
#
_cell.length_a   1.000
_cell.length_b   1.000
_cell.length_c   1.000
_cell.angle_alpha   90.00
_cell.angle_beta   90.00
_cell.angle_gamma   90.00
#
_symmetry.space_group_name_H-M   'P 1'
#
loop_
_entity.id
_entity.type
_entity.pdbx_description
1 polymer ?
#
loop_
_entity_poly.entity_id
_entity_poly.type
_entity_poly.pdbx_seq_one_letter_code
_entity_poly.pdbx_strand_id
1 'polypeptide(L)'
;MRRESLSGTAALQASGALAVAFAFPGTLVAVRLNRTGVIAGVVYLVLGVAWSVWAGVPWAFAWFVGVAVVGAFIPGEANHVTLARAYLSAPVFVYAMHGGYGAIAVAVALAGLTDLTDGTIARRFGRPSKLGGALDPVVDGVFMGGLVIGLALGGTFPLWLALVVIARYLLPALAGGVLIAAGRRPELRHTLTGQVSTTLILVLVGGVCLFRGLDQDSGGLLNAAEVVIPAATVATFIHLGFALRRRAGAAEAAAAEAG
;
A
#
# COMPACT_ATOMS: atom_id res chain seq x y z
N MET A 1 -40.71 -5.27 -32.71
CA MET A 1 -39.24 -5.30 -32.82
C MET A 1 -38.77 -4.23 -33.80
N ARG A 2 -38.14 -3.16 -33.31
CA ARG A 2 -37.35 -2.24 -34.13
C ARG A 2 -36.22 -1.71 -33.24
N ARG A 3 -35.00 -2.23 -33.44
CA ARG A 3 -33.78 -1.74 -32.77
C ARG A 3 -33.22 -0.61 -33.62
N GLU A 4 -33.29 0.62 -33.12
CA GLU A 4 -32.50 1.71 -33.68
C GLU A 4 -31.07 1.61 -33.13
N SER A 5 -30.10 1.50 -34.04
CA SER A 5 -28.68 1.53 -33.73
C SER A 5 -28.26 2.98 -33.47
N LEU A 6 -28.27 3.39 -32.20
CA LEU A 6 -27.55 4.59 -31.80
C LEU A 6 -26.05 4.28 -31.86
N SER A 7 -25.40 4.80 -32.91
CA SER A 7 -23.96 4.75 -33.10
C SER A 7 -23.25 5.39 -31.90
N GLY A 8 -22.39 4.61 -31.24
CA GLY A 8 -21.71 4.98 -30.00
C GLY A 8 -20.73 6.16 -30.10
N THR A 9 -20.56 6.77 -31.27
CA THR A 9 -19.64 7.88 -31.49
C THR A 9 -20.24 9.25 -31.12
N ALA A 10 -21.55 9.44 -31.28
CA ALA A 10 -22.18 10.74 -30.98
C ALA A 10 -22.29 11.03 -29.47
N ALA A 11 -22.44 9.98 -28.65
CA ALA A 11 -22.50 10.12 -27.18
C ALA A 11 -21.12 10.42 -26.55
N LEU A 12 -20.03 10.08 -27.24
CA LEU A 12 -18.65 10.32 -26.76
C LEU A 12 -18.19 11.77 -26.97
N GLN A 13 -18.74 12.49 -27.94
CA GLN A 13 -18.39 13.90 -28.19
C GLN A 13 -19.12 14.89 -27.28
N ALA A 14 -20.23 14.49 -26.64
CA ALA A 14 -21.07 15.41 -25.85
C ALA A 14 -20.60 15.66 -24.40
N SER A 15 -19.60 14.92 -23.92
CA SER A 15 -19.03 15.13 -22.59
C SER A 15 -17.51 15.18 -22.72
N GLY A 16 -16.90 16.35 -22.47
CA GLY A 16 -15.46 16.61 -22.56
C GLY A 16 -14.61 15.73 -21.63
N ALA A 17 -14.59 14.43 -21.89
CA ALA A 17 -13.91 13.41 -21.13
C ALA A 17 -12.65 13.02 -21.89
N LEU A 18 -11.50 13.43 -21.37
CA LEU A 18 -10.22 12.86 -21.78
C LEU A 18 -10.19 11.40 -21.30
N ALA A 19 -10.50 10.46 -22.19
CA ALA A 19 -10.35 9.04 -21.94
C ALA A 19 -8.95 8.62 -22.39
N VAL A 20 -8.08 8.26 -21.45
CA VAL A 20 -6.80 7.62 -21.77
C VAL A 20 -7.04 6.11 -21.81
N ALA A 21 -6.93 5.50 -22.99
CA ALA A 21 -7.05 4.07 -23.17
C ALA A 21 -5.68 3.39 -22.98
N PHE A 22 -5.53 2.56 -21.96
CA PHE A 22 -4.41 1.62 -21.86
C PHE A 22 -4.79 0.31 -22.56
N ALA A 23 -4.03 -0.07 -23.57
CA ALA A 23 -4.21 -1.34 -24.26
C ALA A 23 -3.56 -2.48 -23.45
N PHE A 24 -4.33 -3.11 -22.57
CA PHE A 24 -4.08 -4.51 -22.20
C PHE A 24 -4.71 -5.43 -23.24
N PRO A 25 -4.16 -6.64 -23.50
CA PRO A 25 -4.80 -7.56 -24.43
C PRO A 25 -6.18 -7.96 -23.90
N GLY A 26 -7.24 -7.42 -24.51
CA GLY A 26 -8.61 -7.90 -24.36
C GLY A 26 -9.52 -7.19 -23.35
N THR A 27 -9.15 -6.08 -22.71
CA THR A 27 -10.08 -5.35 -21.85
C THR A 27 -9.84 -3.84 -21.90
N LEU A 28 -10.70 -3.11 -22.63
CA LEU A 28 -10.76 -1.66 -22.55
C LEU A 28 -11.42 -1.29 -21.21
N VAL A 29 -10.61 -1.13 -20.17
CA VAL A 29 -11.08 -0.51 -18.92
C VAL A 29 -11.17 0.98 -19.19
N ALA A 30 -12.38 1.50 -19.31
CA ALA A 30 -12.60 2.95 -19.41
C ALA A 30 -12.22 3.59 -18.06
N VAL A 31 -10.99 4.11 -17.98
CA VAL A 31 -10.51 4.82 -16.80
C VAL A 31 -11.01 6.26 -16.89
N ARG A 32 -11.94 6.62 -16.00
CA ARG A 32 -12.44 8.00 -15.89
C ARG A 32 -11.57 8.80 -14.93
N LEU A 33 -11.10 9.96 -15.38
CA LEU A 33 -10.49 10.98 -14.51
C LEU A 33 -11.52 11.43 -13.46
N ASN A 34 -11.14 11.33 -12.19
CA ASN A 34 -11.95 11.81 -11.08
C ASN A 34 -11.52 13.24 -10.72
N ARG A 35 -12.46 14.19 -10.63
CA ARG A 35 -12.15 15.58 -10.24
C ARG A 35 -11.44 15.65 -8.90
N THR A 36 -11.89 14.88 -7.91
CA THR A 36 -11.26 14.82 -6.58
C THR A 36 -9.82 14.30 -6.66
N GLY A 37 -9.56 13.30 -7.51
CA GLY A 37 -8.22 12.74 -7.68
C GLY A 37 -7.26 13.64 -8.43
N VAL A 38 -7.75 14.40 -9.41
CA VAL A 38 -6.95 15.43 -10.08
C VAL A 38 -6.61 16.57 -9.12
N ILE A 39 -7.57 17.06 -8.34
CA ILE A 39 -7.33 18.12 -7.35
C ILE A 39 -6.34 17.66 -6.28
N ALA A 40 -6.57 16.50 -5.68
CA ALA A 40 -5.67 15.92 -4.69
C ALA A 40 -4.27 15.69 -5.29
N GLY A 41 -4.18 15.15 -6.51
CA GLY A 41 -2.92 14.93 -7.22
C GLY A 41 -2.14 16.23 -7.46
N VAL A 42 -2.81 17.31 -7.85
CA VAL A 42 -2.19 18.64 -8.01
C VAL A 42 -1.69 19.17 -6.67
N VAL A 43 -2.50 19.06 -5.60
CA VAL A 43 -2.10 19.49 -4.25
C VAL A 43 -0.87 18.71 -3.77
N TYR A 44 -0.88 17.38 -3.88
CA TYR A 44 0.26 16.55 -3.54
C TYR A 44 1.49 16.89 -4.37
N LEU A 45 1.33 17.12 -5.68
CA LEU A 45 2.46 17.49 -6.52
C LEU A 45 3.06 18.84 -6.09
N VAL A 46 2.25 19.87 -5.87
CA VAL A 46 2.73 21.19 -5.47
C VAL A 46 3.47 21.12 -4.13
N LEU A 47 2.87 20.47 -3.13
CA LEU A 47 3.50 20.30 -1.82
C LEU A 47 4.78 19.46 -1.91
N GLY A 48 4.78 18.43 -2.75
CA GLY A 48 5.91 17.51 -2.92
C GLY A 48 7.08 18.19 -3.60
N VAL A 49 6.80 18.96 -4.65
CA VAL A 49 7.80 19.78 -5.34
C VAL A 49 8.39 20.82 -4.39
N ALA A 50 7.54 21.53 -3.64
CA ALA A 50 8.00 22.50 -2.66
C ALA A 50 8.91 21.86 -1.61
N TRP A 51 8.52 20.69 -1.08
CA TRP A 51 9.34 19.93 -0.14
C TRP A 51 10.64 19.41 -0.78
N SER A 52 10.61 18.88 -2.01
CA SER A 52 11.79 18.41 -2.75
C SER A 52 12.82 19.51 -2.97
N VAL A 53 12.36 20.72 -3.32
CA VAL A 53 13.22 21.89 -3.49
C VAL A 53 13.81 22.31 -2.16
N TRP A 54 13.00 22.40 -1.12
CA TRP A 54 13.45 22.79 0.22
C TRP A 54 14.44 21.79 0.83
N ALA A 55 14.19 20.49 0.68
CA ALA A 55 15.03 19.42 1.19
C ALA A 55 16.27 19.13 0.32
N GLY A 56 16.37 19.74 -0.88
CA GLY A 56 17.47 19.48 -1.81
C GLY A 56 17.46 18.07 -2.41
N VAL A 57 16.29 17.46 -2.57
CA VAL A 57 16.13 16.05 -3.00
C VAL A 57 15.43 16.00 -4.38
N PRO A 58 16.17 16.16 -5.49
CA PRO A 58 15.57 16.27 -6.82
C PRO A 58 14.94 14.96 -7.30
N TRP A 59 15.47 13.80 -6.89
CA TRP A 59 14.92 12.50 -7.31
C TRP A 59 13.49 12.28 -6.79
N ALA A 60 13.11 12.90 -5.66
CA ALA A 60 11.77 12.77 -5.09
C ALA A 60 10.69 13.43 -5.99
N PHE A 61 11.08 14.31 -6.90
CA PHE A 61 10.17 14.86 -7.92
C PHE A 61 9.50 13.75 -8.74
N ALA A 62 10.28 12.79 -9.23
CA ALA A 62 9.77 11.69 -10.04
C ALA A 62 8.77 10.83 -9.25
N TRP A 63 9.02 10.66 -7.94
CA TRP A 63 8.12 9.97 -7.04
C TRP A 63 6.77 10.70 -6.91
N PHE A 64 6.80 12.00 -6.61
CA PHE A 64 5.58 12.79 -6.44
C PHE A 64 4.75 12.89 -7.73
N VAL A 65 5.41 13.01 -8.89
CA VAL A 65 4.74 12.93 -10.19
C VAL A 65 4.08 11.56 -10.36
N GLY A 66 4.79 10.47 -10.08
CA GLY A 66 4.24 9.11 -10.16
C GLY A 66 3.00 8.93 -9.28
N VAL A 67 3.07 9.32 -8.01
CA VAL A 67 1.94 9.23 -7.08
C VAL A 67 0.76 10.10 -7.51
N ALA A 68 1.00 11.31 -8.00
CA ALA A 68 -0.05 12.20 -8.50
C ALA A 68 -0.74 11.65 -9.75
N VAL A 69 0.03 11.11 -10.70
CA VAL A 69 -0.49 10.47 -11.91
C VAL A 69 -1.33 9.26 -11.55
N VAL A 70 -0.82 8.35 -10.71
CA VAL A 70 -1.58 7.19 -10.23
C VAL A 70 -2.85 7.64 -9.50
N GLY A 71 -2.76 8.64 -8.63
CA GLY A 71 -3.90 9.16 -7.86
C GLY A 71 -5.01 9.79 -8.70
N ALA A 72 -4.68 10.36 -9.86
CA ALA A 72 -5.68 10.93 -10.79
C ALA A 72 -6.63 9.87 -11.37
N PHE A 73 -6.19 8.61 -11.41
CA PHE A 73 -6.96 7.48 -11.95
C PHE A 73 -7.71 6.68 -10.88
N ILE A 74 -7.50 6.97 -9.58
CA ILE A 74 -8.09 6.21 -8.49
C ILE A 74 -9.29 6.96 -7.91
N PRO A 75 -10.52 6.43 -8.04
CA PRO A 75 -11.71 7.08 -7.53
C PRO A 75 -11.91 6.84 -6.02
N GLY A 76 -12.38 7.85 -5.30
CA GLY A 76 -12.85 7.74 -3.91
C GLY A 76 -11.97 8.45 -2.87
N GLU A 77 -12.60 9.12 -1.90
CA GLU A 77 -11.93 9.91 -0.85
C GLU A 77 -11.02 9.06 0.04
N ALA A 78 -11.48 7.87 0.44
CA ALA A 78 -10.68 6.93 1.23
C ALA A 78 -9.37 6.51 0.53
N ASN A 79 -9.40 6.38 -0.80
CA ASN A 79 -8.20 6.02 -1.55
C ASN A 79 -7.16 7.16 -1.58
N HIS A 80 -7.58 8.42 -1.40
CA HIS A 80 -6.66 9.54 -1.27
C HIS A 80 -5.96 9.59 0.09
N VAL A 81 -6.56 9.02 1.14
CA VAL A 81 -5.92 8.81 2.44
C VAL A 81 -4.82 7.75 2.32
N THR A 82 -5.12 6.61 1.69
CA THR A 82 -4.09 5.60 1.36
C THR A 82 -2.96 6.23 0.53
N LEU A 83 -3.28 6.97 -0.55
CA LEU A 83 -2.26 7.64 -1.38
C LEU A 83 -1.45 8.69 -0.62
N ALA A 84 -1.96 9.29 0.45
CA ALA A 84 -1.18 10.17 1.31
C ALA A 84 0.02 9.44 1.92
N ARG A 85 -0.13 8.16 2.31
CA ARG A 85 0.99 7.33 2.80
C ARG A 85 2.02 7.07 1.69
N ALA A 86 1.56 6.81 0.47
CA ALA A 86 2.47 6.69 -0.69
C ALA A 86 3.23 7.99 -0.95
N TYR A 87 2.57 9.14 -0.82
CA TYR A 87 3.21 10.45 -0.95
C TYR A 87 4.27 10.66 0.15
N LEU A 88 3.96 10.34 1.40
CA LEU A 88 4.87 10.49 2.55
C LEU A 88 6.08 9.55 2.54
N SER A 89 6.08 8.49 1.73
CA SER A 89 7.17 7.51 1.72
C SER A 89 8.54 8.12 1.34
N ALA A 90 8.57 9.06 0.38
CA ALA A 90 9.81 9.72 -0.03
C ALA A 90 10.38 10.64 1.08
N PRO A 91 9.58 11.54 1.71
CA PRO A 91 10.02 12.28 2.89
C PRO A 91 10.48 11.40 4.04
N VAL A 92 9.73 10.34 4.35
CA VAL A 92 10.06 9.41 5.43
C VAL A 92 11.39 8.70 5.14
N PHE A 93 11.62 8.25 3.91
CA PHE A 93 12.89 7.66 3.49
C PHE A 93 14.07 8.62 3.71
N VAL A 94 13.95 9.86 3.25
CA VAL A 94 15.02 10.87 3.40
C VAL A 94 15.28 11.19 4.86
N TYR A 95 14.23 11.41 5.66
CA TYR A 95 14.40 11.68 7.07
C TYR A 95 14.97 10.49 7.83
N ALA A 96 14.62 9.26 7.45
CA ALA A 96 15.17 8.05 8.05
C ALA A 96 16.68 7.93 7.82
N MET A 97 17.16 8.35 6.64
CA MET A 97 18.60 8.37 6.34
C MET A 97 19.37 9.44 7.12
N HIS A 98 18.76 10.60 7.38
CA HIS A 98 19.45 11.77 7.96
C HIS A 98 19.13 12.00 9.44
N GLY A 99 18.43 11.09 10.10
CA GLY A 99 18.14 11.16 11.53
C GLY A 99 16.94 12.02 11.94
N GLY A 100 16.01 12.30 11.02
CA GLY A 100 14.75 13.02 11.28
C GLY A 100 13.69 12.18 12.01
N TYR A 101 14.07 11.45 13.06
CA TYR A 101 13.24 10.41 13.67
C TYR A 101 11.93 10.92 14.29
N GLY A 102 11.91 12.15 14.83
CA GLY A 102 10.70 12.75 15.38
C GLY A 102 9.60 12.94 14.32
N ALA A 103 9.97 13.44 13.12
CA ALA A 103 9.03 13.59 12.01
C ALA A 103 8.50 12.24 11.52
N ILE A 104 9.36 11.22 11.51
CA ILE A 104 8.98 9.85 11.15
C ILE A 104 8.00 9.26 12.18
N ALA A 105 8.25 9.45 13.47
CA ALA A 105 7.38 8.96 14.53
C ALA A 105 5.96 9.53 14.40
N VAL A 106 5.85 10.83 14.09
CA VAL A 106 4.56 11.47 13.78
C VAL A 106 3.94 10.88 12.53
N ALA A 107 4.70 10.71 11.45
CA ALA A 107 4.19 10.12 10.21
C ALA A 107 3.66 8.69 10.41
N VAL A 108 4.38 7.85 11.16
CA VAL A 108 3.97 6.47 11.49
C VAL A 108 2.74 6.46 12.41
N ALA A 109 2.68 7.36 13.39
CA ALA A 109 1.51 7.48 14.26
C ALA A 109 0.26 7.91 13.49
N LEU A 110 0.40 8.88 12.58
CA LEU A 110 -0.69 9.30 11.69
C LEU A 110 -1.12 8.16 10.76
N ALA A 111 -0.17 7.45 10.15
CA ALA A 111 -0.47 6.29 9.30
C ALA A 111 -1.25 5.20 10.06
N GLY A 112 -0.79 4.83 11.26
CA GLY A 112 -1.50 3.89 12.12
C GLY A 112 -2.89 4.37 12.51
N LEU A 113 -3.04 5.65 12.85
CA LEU A 113 -4.35 6.22 13.18
C LEU A 113 -5.29 6.20 11.99
N THR A 114 -4.79 6.51 10.78
CA THR A 114 -5.58 6.46 9.54
C THR A 114 -6.08 5.05 9.23
N ASP A 115 -5.23 4.03 9.43
CA ASP A 115 -5.62 2.63 9.20
C ASP A 115 -6.68 2.15 10.22
N LEU A 116 -6.59 2.61 11.48
CA LEU A 116 -7.59 2.32 12.49
C LEU A 116 -8.93 2.97 12.17
N THR A 117 -8.92 4.22 11.67
CA THR A 117 -10.13 4.93 11.26
C THR A 117 -10.75 4.30 10.01
N ASP A 118 -9.95 3.99 8.99
CA ASP A 118 -10.44 3.39 7.74
C ASP A 118 -11.00 1.98 7.98
N GLY A 119 -10.33 1.19 8.84
CA GLY A 119 -10.85 -0.11 9.26
C GLY A 119 -12.18 -0.02 10.00
N THR A 120 -12.42 1.04 10.79
CA THR A 120 -13.65 1.22 11.57
C THR A 120 -14.79 1.81 10.73
N ILE A 121 -14.47 2.75 9.84
CA ILE A 121 -15.42 3.39 8.93
C ILE A 121 -15.85 2.40 7.83
N ALA A 122 -14.92 1.62 7.25
CA ALA A 122 -15.25 0.59 6.26
C ALA A 122 -16.18 -0.51 6.83
N ARG A 123 -15.99 -0.87 8.11
CA ARG A 123 -16.87 -1.83 8.82
C ARG A 123 -18.28 -1.29 9.08
N ARG A 124 -18.45 0.03 9.27
CA ARG A 124 -19.75 0.66 9.55
C ARG A 124 -20.50 1.08 8.29
N PHE A 125 -19.81 1.40 7.18
CA PHE A 125 -20.45 1.95 5.97
C PHE A 125 -20.53 1.00 4.76
N GLY A 126 -20.10 -0.26 4.89
CA GLY A 126 -20.58 -1.37 4.06
C GLY A 126 -20.28 -1.32 2.55
N ARG A 127 -19.53 -0.35 2.05
CA ARG A 127 -19.12 -0.27 0.63
C ARG A 127 -17.60 -0.20 0.47
N PRO A 128 -16.87 -1.28 0.78
CA PRO A 128 -15.46 -1.37 0.44
C PRO A 128 -15.29 -1.33 -1.09
N SER A 129 -14.53 -0.36 -1.59
CA SER A 129 -14.14 -0.31 -3.00
C SER A 129 -13.16 -1.45 -3.28
N LYS A 130 -13.45 -2.29 -4.30
CA LYS A 130 -12.56 -3.39 -4.71
C LYS A 130 -11.16 -2.91 -5.10
N LEU A 131 -11.05 -1.68 -5.61
CA LEU A 131 -9.77 -1.07 -5.97
C LEU A 131 -9.00 -0.60 -4.72
N GLY A 132 -9.69 0.00 -3.75
CA GLY A 132 -9.06 0.47 -2.50
C GLY A 132 -8.45 -0.68 -1.70
N GLY A 133 -9.19 -1.78 -1.54
CA GLY A 133 -8.71 -2.95 -0.79
C GLY A 133 -7.48 -3.65 -1.40
N ALA A 134 -7.24 -3.50 -2.71
CA ALA A 134 -6.05 -4.03 -3.37
C ALA A 134 -4.87 -3.05 -3.35
N LEU A 135 -5.14 -1.75 -3.30
CA LEU A 135 -4.13 -0.68 -3.27
C LEU A 135 -3.49 -0.55 -1.88
N ASP A 136 -4.27 -0.76 -0.83
CA ASP A 136 -3.86 -0.58 0.58
C ASP A 136 -2.57 -1.35 0.93
N PRO A 137 -2.47 -2.68 0.70
CA PRO A 137 -1.26 -3.43 1.07
C PRO A 137 -0.02 -3.02 0.27
N VAL A 138 -0.21 -2.53 -0.97
CA VAL A 138 0.89 -2.06 -1.82
C VAL A 138 1.43 -0.76 -1.28
N VAL A 139 0.55 0.18 -0.96
CA VAL A 139 0.94 1.49 -0.44
C VAL A 139 1.54 1.38 0.96
N ASP A 140 0.99 0.53 1.81
CA ASP A 140 1.59 0.24 3.12
C ASP A 140 2.98 -0.37 2.99
N GLY A 141 3.17 -1.29 2.03
CA GLY A 141 4.48 -1.85 1.72
C GLY A 141 5.47 -0.82 1.19
N VAL A 142 5.01 0.15 0.39
CA VAL A 142 5.82 1.27 -0.11
C VAL A 142 6.23 2.22 1.03
N PHE A 143 5.29 2.61 1.88
CA PHE A 143 5.55 3.47 3.02
C PHE A 143 6.52 2.79 4.01
N MET A 144 6.20 1.56 4.41
CA MET A 144 7.02 0.82 5.37
C MET A 144 8.36 0.41 4.79
N GLY A 145 8.40 0.04 3.50
CA GLY A 145 9.63 -0.24 2.76
C GLY A 145 10.55 0.98 2.71
N GLY A 146 10.04 2.15 2.32
CA GLY A 146 10.80 3.39 2.32
C GLY A 146 11.35 3.73 3.70
N LEU A 147 10.55 3.55 4.74
CA LEU A 147 10.98 3.74 6.13
C LEU A 147 12.14 2.82 6.50
N VAL A 148 11.98 1.50 6.40
CA VAL A 148 13.00 0.56 6.87
C VAL A 148 14.27 0.57 6.02
N ILE A 149 14.17 0.84 4.71
CA ILE A 149 15.34 1.03 3.85
C ILE A 149 16.09 2.30 4.28
N GLY A 150 15.37 3.41 4.47
CA GLY A 150 16.00 4.65 4.91
C GLY A 150 16.68 4.51 6.27
N LEU A 151 16.05 3.82 7.24
CA LEU A 151 16.64 3.55 8.55
C LEU A 151 17.87 2.64 8.46
N ALA A 152 17.87 1.68 7.53
CA ALA A 152 19.01 0.80 7.31
C ALA A 152 20.19 1.53 6.66
N LEU A 153 19.91 2.39 5.67
CA LEU A 153 20.93 3.25 5.05
C LEU A 153 21.46 4.30 6.03
N GLY A 154 20.63 4.80 6.94
CA GLY A 154 21.02 5.67 8.06
C GLY A 154 21.74 4.94 9.20
N GLY A 155 21.97 3.63 9.09
CA GLY A 155 22.73 2.83 10.08
C GLY A 155 22.01 2.56 11.40
N THR A 156 20.74 2.94 11.52
CA THR A 156 19.95 2.76 12.75
C THR A 156 19.28 1.39 12.83
N PHE A 157 19.04 0.78 11.67
CA PHE A 157 18.30 -0.47 11.57
C PHE A 157 19.13 -1.50 10.79
N PRO A 158 19.25 -2.75 11.23
CA PRO A 158 20.07 -3.70 10.52
C PRO A 158 19.44 -4.06 9.17
N LEU A 159 20.26 -4.09 8.12
CA LEU A 159 19.81 -4.32 6.74
C LEU A 159 19.02 -5.63 6.61
N TRP A 160 19.44 -6.69 7.30
CA TRP A 160 18.75 -7.98 7.25
C TRP A 160 17.32 -7.89 7.79
N LEU A 161 17.09 -7.08 8.84
CA LEU A 161 15.76 -6.88 9.41
C LEU A 161 14.87 -6.05 8.47
N ALA A 162 15.44 -5.03 7.83
CA ALA A 162 14.75 -4.28 6.78
C ALA A 162 14.29 -5.19 5.63
N LEU A 163 15.15 -6.12 5.18
CA LEU A 163 14.78 -7.10 4.16
C LEU A 163 13.65 -8.03 4.60
N VAL A 164 13.62 -8.47 5.86
CA VAL A 164 12.52 -9.26 6.41
C VAL A 164 11.21 -8.48 6.37
N VAL A 165 11.22 -7.21 6.78
CA VAL A 165 10.04 -6.34 6.71
C VAL A 165 9.57 -6.18 5.26
N ILE A 166 10.48 -5.88 4.32
CA ILE A 166 10.13 -5.75 2.90
C ILE A 166 9.52 -7.04 2.37
N ALA A 167 10.13 -8.19 2.65
CA ALA A 167 9.62 -9.49 2.24
C ALA A 167 8.22 -9.77 2.80
N ARG A 168 7.96 -9.34 4.05
CA ARG A 168 6.65 -9.49 4.70
C ARG A 168 5.52 -8.78 3.94
N TYR A 169 5.77 -7.61 3.36
CA TYR A 169 4.79 -6.88 2.56
C TYR A 169 4.78 -7.32 1.09
N LEU A 170 5.95 -7.62 0.52
CA LEU A 170 6.10 -7.94 -0.90
C LEU A 170 5.58 -9.34 -1.26
N LEU A 171 5.85 -10.36 -0.43
CA LEU A 171 5.48 -11.75 -0.76
C LEU A 171 3.97 -11.96 -0.90
N PRO A 172 3.10 -11.48 0.01
CA PRO A 172 1.66 -11.59 -0.18
C PRO A 172 1.15 -10.83 -1.40
N ALA A 173 1.73 -9.65 -1.69
CA ALA A 173 1.36 -8.85 -2.86
C ALA A 173 1.71 -9.57 -4.17
N LEU A 174 2.92 -10.15 -4.26
CA LEU A 174 3.35 -10.96 -5.40
C LEU A 174 2.48 -12.21 -5.57
N ALA A 175 2.24 -12.95 -4.48
CA ALA A 175 1.39 -14.14 -4.52
C ALA A 175 -0.04 -13.80 -4.98
N GLY A 176 -0.61 -12.70 -4.49
CA GLY A 176 -1.90 -12.19 -4.95
C GLY A 176 -1.88 -11.84 -6.44
N GLY A 177 -0.85 -11.13 -6.90
CA GLY A 177 -0.68 -10.75 -8.31
C GLY A 177 -0.57 -11.97 -9.25
N VAL A 178 0.22 -12.98 -8.86
CA VAL A 178 0.35 -14.23 -9.63
C VAL A 178 -0.98 -14.99 -9.70
N LEU A 179 -1.74 -15.05 -8.60
CA LEU A 179 -3.06 -15.69 -8.61
C LEU A 179 -4.05 -14.98 -9.54
N ILE A 180 -4.04 -13.64 -9.55
CA ILE A 180 -4.88 -12.84 -10.46
C ILE A 180 -4.46 -13.07 -11.91
N ALA A 181 -3.16 -13.08 -12.20
CA ALA A 181 -2.63 -13.38 -13.54
C ALA A 181 -2.99 -14.79 -14.01
N ALA A 182 -3.12 -15.74 -13.10
CA ALA A 182 -3.58 -17.11 -13.37
C ALA A 182 -5.12 -17.22 -13.51
N GLY A 183 -5.85 -16.11 -13.55
CA GLY A 183 -7.32 -16.10 -13.68
C GLY A 183 -8.08 -16.53 -12.43
N ARG A 184 -7.37 -16.79 -11.31
CA ARG A 184 -7.98 -17.09 -10.02
C ARG A 184 -8.32 -15.77 -9.34
N ARG A 185 -9.50 -15.67 -8.73
CA ARG A 185 -9.83 -14.52 -7.88
C ARG A 185 -9.34 -14.83 -6.47
N PRO A 186 -8.17 -14.33 -6.03
CA PRO A 186 -7.81 -14.46 -4.63
C PRO A 186 -8.87 -13.72 -3.84
N GLU A 187 -9.66 -14.45 -3.06
CA GLU A 187 -10.32 -13.87 -1.91
C GLU A 187 -9.21 -13.45 -0.95
N LEU A 188 -8.73 -12.22 -1.11
CA LEU A 188 -7.85 -11.54 -0.17
C LEU A 188 -8.63 -11.35 1.13
N ARG A 189 -8.80 -12.44 1.87
CA ARG A 189 -9.35 -12.41 3.22
C ARG A 189 -8.28 -11.83 4.13
N HIS A 190 -8.65 -10.81 4.89
CA HIS A 190 -7.86 -10.32 6.01
C HIS A 190 -7.58 -11.50 6.95
N THR A 191 -6.32 -11.89 7.06
CA THR A 191 -5.89 -12.89 8.03
C THR A 191 -5.56 -12.20 9.35
N LEU A 192 -6.10 -12.70 10.46
CA LEU A 192 -5.82 -12.15 11.79
C LEU A 192 -4.31 -12.17 12.11
N THR A 193 -3.62 -13.22 11.68
CA THR A 193 -2.15 -13.34 11.79
C THR A 193 -1.44 -12.23 11.01
N GLY A 194 -1.94 -11.92 9.81
CA GLY A 194 -1.41 -10.86 8.98
C GLY A 194 -1.51 -9.49 9.63
N GLN A 195 -2.68 -9.17 10.19
CA GLN A 195 -2.96 -7.92 10.89
C GLN A 195 -2.11 -7.77 12.16
N VAL A 196 -2.00 -8.84 12.96
CA VAL A 196 -1.13 -8.82 14.16
C VAL A 196 0.32 -8.55 13.78
N SER A 197 0.82 -9.23 12.74
CA SER A 197 2.19 -9.03 12.27
C SER A 197 2.43 -7.59 11.79
N THR A 198 1.53 -7.00 11.00
CA THR A 198 1.68 -5.61 10.53
C THR A 198 1.61 -4.62 11.69
N THR A 199 0.72 -4.83 12.66
CA THR A 199 0.64 -3.98 13.86
C THR A 199 1.93 -4.06 14.67
N LEU A 200 2.49 -5.25 14.87
CA LEU A 200 3.76 -5.41 15.60
C LEU A 200 4.90 -4.68 14.89
N ILE A 201 5.00 -4.79 13.56
CA ILE A 201 6.03 -4.08 12.77
C ILE A 201 5.84 -2.56 12.92
N LEU A 202 4.61 -2.06 12.79
CA LEU A 202 4.31 -0.62 12.92
C LEU A 202 4.68 -0.10 14.31
N VAL A 203 4.30 -0.81 15.37
CA VAL A 203 4.60 -0.44 16.75
C VAL A 203 6.10 -0.49 17.04
N LEU A 204 6.81 -1.53 16.60
CA LEU A 204 8.24 -1.68 16.88
C LEU A 204 9.08 -0.67 16.10
N VAL A 205 8.87 -0.54 14.79
CA VAL A 205 9.61 0.40 13.95
C VAL A 205 9.25 1.85 14.30
N GLY A 206 7.96 2.14 14.50
CA GLY A 206 7.49 3.45 14.97
C GLY A 206 8.02 3.78 16.36
N GLY A 207 8.06 2.81 17.27
CA GLY A 207 8.64 2.94 18.60
C GLY A 207 10.14 3.24 18.58
N VAL A 208 10.91 2.56 17.73
CA VAL A 208 12.33 2.88 17.51
C VAL A 208 12.48 4.34 17.06
N CYS A 209 11.68 4.78 16.07
CA CYS A 209 11.73 6.18 15.61
C CYS A 209 11.32 7.17 16.71
N LEU A 210 10.32 6.84 17.52
CA LEU A 210 9.86 7.70 18.62
C LEU A 210 10.94 7.84 19.69
N PHE A 211 11.53 6.74 20.15
CA PHE A 211 12.58 6.76 21.18
C PHE A 211 13.80 7.55 20.69
N ARG A 212 14.25 7.31 19.46
CA ARG A 212 15.37 8.08 18.88
C ARG A 212 15.01 9.55 18.66
N GLY A 213 13.77 9.86 18.31
CA GLY A 213 13.30 11.24 18.17
C GLY A 213 13.19 12.00 19.50
N LEU A 214 13.11 11.28 20.62
CA LEU A 214 13.14 11.82 21.98
C LEU A 214 14.55 11.74 22.61
N ASP A 215 15.58 11.48 21.80
CA ASP A 215 16.96 11.26 22.22
C ASP A 215 17.12 10.17 23.31
N GLN A 216 16.20 9.20 23.32
CA GLN A 216 16.22 8.04 24.22
C GLN A 216 16.88 6.83 23.56
N ASP A 217 17.42 5.93 24.38
CA ASP A 217 18.00 4.67 23.89
C ASP A 217 16.91 3.76 23.31
N SER A 218 17.02 3.49 22.00
CA SER A 218 16.12 2.60 21.27
C SER A 218 16.62 1.15 21.20
N GLY A 219 17.77 0.82 21.82
CA GLY A 219 18.40 -0.50 21.71
C GLY A 219 17.49 -1.64 22.16
N GLY A 220 16.75 -1.46 23.26
CA GLY A 220 15.79 -2.47 23.73
C GLY A 220 14.66 -2.76 22.72
N LEU A 221 14.13 -1.71 22.07
CA LEU A 221 13.11 -1.85 21.02
C LEU A 221 13.68 -2.47 19.75
N LEU A 222 14.92 -2.15 19.40
CA LEU A 222 15.60 -2.74 18.25
C LEU A 222 15.83 -4.24 18.46
N ASN A 223 16.33 -4.65 19.63
CA ASN A 223 16.50 -6.05 20.00
C ASN A 223 15.17 -6.82 19.98
N ALA A 224 14.09 -6.19 20.47
CA ALA A 224 12.75 -6.75 20.36
C ALA A 224 12.31 -6.88 18.90
N ALA A 225 12.59 -5.87 18.07
CA ALA A 225 12.27 -5.87 16.64
C ALA A 225 12.99 -7.00 15.90
N GLU A 226 14.28 -7.22 16.18
CA GLU A 226 15.11 -8.28 15.61
C GLU A 226 14.55 -9.69 15.87
N VAL A 227 13.89 -9.92 17.01
CA VAL A 227 13.32 -11.23 17.32
C VAL A 227 11.85 -11.33 16.90
N VAL A 228 11.04 -10.32 17.27
CA VAL A 228 9.58 -10.36 17.13
C VAL A 228 9.16 -10.26 15.67
N ILE A 229 9.78 -9.38 14.87
CA ILE A 229 9.37 -9.16 13.47
C ILE A 229 9.62 -10.41 12.61
N PRO A 230 10.80 -11.05 12.62
CA PRO A 230 11.00 -12.28 11.88
C PRO A 230 10.12 -13.42 12.37
N ALA A 231 9.96 -13.59 13.69
CA ALA A 231 9.09 -14.62 14.24
C ALA A 231 7.63 -14.45 13.81
N ALA A 232 7.08 -13.23 13.89
CA ALA A 232 5.73 -12.92 13.44
C ALA A 232 5.56 -13.10 11.92
N THR A 233 6.59 -12.76 11.15
CA THR A 233 6.61 -12.92 9.68
C THR A 233 6.58 -14.39 9.29
N VAL A 234 7.44 -15.20 9.90
CA VAL A 234 7.47 -16.66 9.69
C VAL A 234 6.15 -17.30 10.11
N ALA A 235 5.62 -16.95 11.29
CA ALA A 235 4.33 -17.46 11.75
C ALA A 235 3.19 -17.13 10.77
N THR A 236 3.19 -15.92 10.22
CA THR A 236 2.20 -15.49 9.22
C THR A 236 2.32 -16.31 7.93
N PHE A 237 3.54 -16.51 7.42
CA PHE A 237 3.75 -17.29 6.19
C PHE A 237 3.44 -18.77 6.37
N ILE A 238 3.80 -19.36 7.51
CA ILE A 238 3.42 -20.74 7.85
C ILE A 238 1.89 -20.87 7.86
N HIS A 239 1.19 -19.97 8.54
CA HIS A 239 -0.26 -19.98 8.59
C HIS A 239 -0.88 -19.83 7.20
N LEU A 240 -0.35 -18.93 6.37
CA LEU A 240 -0.81 -18.74 5.00
C LEU A 240 -0.56 -20.00 4.15
N GLY A 241 0.60 -20.63 4.28
CA GLY A 241 0.94 -21.87 3.58
C GLY A 241 0.00 -23.03 3.94
N PHE A 242 -0.32 -23.19 5.24
CA PHE A 242 -1.31 -24.17 5.68
C PHE A 242 -2.72 -23.87 5.17
N ALA A 243 -3.14 -22.60 5.19
CA ALA A 243 -4.43 -22.19 4.68
C ALA A 243 -4.58 -22.47 3.17
N LEU A 244 -3.53 -22.26 2.38
CA LEU A 244 -3.51 -22.56 0.95
C LEU A 244 -3.55 -24.07 0.67
N ARG A 245 -2.78 -24.88 1.41
CA ARG A 245 -2.79 -26.35 1.26
C ARG A 245 -4.14 -26.97 1.60
N ARG A 246 -4.78 -26.54 2.69
CA ARG A 246 -6.12 -27.02 3.06
C ARG A 246 -7.16 -26.75 1.98
N ARG A 247 -7.07 -25.60 1.31
CA ARG A 247 -7.97 -25.24 0.21
C ARG A 247 -7.71 -26.06 -1.06
N ALA A 248 -6.44 -26.33 -1.38
CA ALA A 248 -6.09 -27.19 -2.50
C ALA A 248 -6.67 -28.60 -2.31
N GLY A 249 -6.45 -29.20 -1.13
CA GLY A 249 -7.00 -30.53 -0.82
C GLY A 249 -8.54 -30.58 -0.82
N ALA A 250 -9.21 -29.53 -0.33
CA ALA A 250 -10.67 -29.46 -0.38
C ALA A 250 -11.22 -29.32 -1.82
N ALA A 251 -10.52 -28.58 -2.68
CA ALA A 251 -10.90 -28.46 -4.09
C ALA A 251 -10.69 -29.77 -4.87
N GLU A 252 -9.60 -30.50 -4.58
CA GLU A 252 -9.32 -31.81 -5.15
C GLU A 252 -10.37 -32.85 -4.70
N ALA A 253 -10.75 -32.85 -3.42
CA ALA A 253 -11.79 -33.74 -2.90
C ALA A 253 -13.17 -33.46 -3.54
N ALA A 254 -13.55 -32.18 -3.67
CA ALA A 254 -14.81 -31.80 -4.33
C ALA A 254 -14.84 -32.15 -5.82
N ALA A 255 -13.69 -32.08 -6.51
CA ALA A 255 -13.58 -32.52 -7.90
C ALA A 255 -13.70 -34.04 -8.06
N ALA A 256 -13.22 -34.81 -7.07
CA ALA A 256 -13.32 -36.26 -7.05
C ALA A 256 -14.74 -36.78 -6.75
N GLU A 257 -15.54 -36.05 -5.97
CA GLU A 257 -16.94 -36.40 -5.69
C GLU A 257 -17.90 -36.03 -6.83
N ALA A 258 -17.49 -35.17 -7.76
CA ALA A 258 -18.32 -34.66 -8.86
C ALA A 258 -18.12 -35.38 -10.21
N GLY A 259 -17.18 -36.33 -10.29
CA GLY A 259 -16.88 -37.15 -11.49
C GLY A 259 -17.30 -38.60 -11.29
#